data_AF-A0AAD7AG31-F1
#
_entry.id   AF-A0AAD7AG31-F1
#
_cell.length_a   1.000
_cell.length_b   1.000
_cell.length_c   1.000
_cell.angle_alpha   90.00
_cell.angle_beta   90.00
_cell.angle_gamma   90.00
#
_symmetry.space_group_name_H-M   'P 1'
#
loop_
_entity.id
_entity.type
_entity.pdbx_description
1 polymer ?
#
loop_
_entity_poly.entity_id
_entity_poly.type
_entity_poly.pdbx_seq_one_letter_code
_entity_poly.pdbx_strand_id
1 'polypeptide(L)'
;MASPETPGLRLLSLDGGGIRGLSMLLILEHLMYKLKITENLPDIPHPCDYFDLIGGTSTDGLIALMLGRLRMSVEDSKKAYGQLTKEVFSDVKFHRSDGKFKASKLEKVIKQIVKTYSTSHNPEDKLEDIQDNACKMCVCSILLLTSK
;
A
#
# COMPACT_ATOMS: atom_id res chain seq x y z
N MET A 1 29.96 -15.08 -25.66
CA MET A 1 29.34 -15.42 -24.36
C MET A 1 28.43 -14.25 -24.02
N ALA A 2 27.11 -14.44 -24.01
CA ALA A 2 26.18 -13.39 -23.59
C ALA A 2 26.42 -13.10 -22.10
N SER A 3 26.48 -11.82 -21.72
CA SER A 3 26.45 -11.42 -20.31
C SER A 3 25.18 -11.98 -19.67
N PRO A 4 25.18 -12.36 -18.38
CA PRO A 4 23.95 -12.73 -17.70
C PRO A 4 22.96 -11.57 -17.83
N GLU A 5 21.84 -11.81 -18.52
CA GLU A 5 20.74 -10.86 -18.64
C GLU A 5 20.31 -10.49 -17.21
N THR A 6 20.52 -9.25 -16.81
CA THR A 6 20.02 -8.76 -15.53
C THR A 6 18.49 -8.84 -15.57
N PRO A 7 17.83 -9.45 -14.58
CA PRO A 7 16.37 -9.48 -14.52
C PRO A 7 15.79 -8.07 -14.67
N GLY A 8 14.75 -7.92 -15.48
CA GLY A 8 14.08 -6.63 -15.66
C GLY A 8 13.46 -6.12 -14.35
N LEU A 9 13.42 -4.79 -14.19
CA LEU A 9 12.78 -4.16 -13.02
C LEU A 9 11.26 -4.34 -13.06
N ARG A 10 10.68 -4.76 -11.93
CA ARG A 10 9.24 -4.97 -11.73
C ARG A 10 8.67 -3.85 -10.88
N LEU A 11 7.86 -2.99 -11.50
CA LEU A 11 7.25 -1.82 -10.86
C LEU A 11 5.74 -2.02 -10.71
N LEU A 12 5.21 -1.80 -9.51
CA LEU A 12 3.77 -1.76 -9.24
C LEU A 12 3.35 -0.32 -8.99
N SER A 13 2.49 0.22 -9.87
CA SER A 13 1.90 1.55 -9.71
C SER A 13 0.44 1.43 -9.33
N LEU A 14 0.06 2.10 -8.23
CA LEU A 14 -1.28 2.10 -7.66
C LEU A 14 -1.92 3.48 -7.84
N ASP A 15 -2.92 3.55 -8.71
CA ASP A 15 -3.59 4.80 -9.06
C ASP A 15 -4.57 5.26 -7.97
N GLY A 16 -4.69 6.58 -7.83
CA GLY A 16 -5.55 7.23 -6.84
C GLY A 16 -7.04 6.97 -7.07
N GLY A 17 -7.71 6.33 -6.12
CA GLY A 17 -9.09 5.86 -6.27
C GLY A 17 -10.03 6.12 -5.10
N GLY A 18 -9.53 6.45 -3.91
CA GLY A 18 -10.33 6.46 -2.68
C GLY A 18 -10.84 5.05 -2.37
N ILE A 19 -12.12 4.89 -2.05
CA ILE A 19 -12.73 3.57 -1.75
C ILE A 19 -12.55 2.53 -2.88
N ARG A 20 -12.34 2.99 -4.12
CA ARG A 20 -12.10 2.13 -5.29
C ARG A 20 -10.78 1.35 -5.21
N GLY A 21 -9.87 1.70 -4.29
CA GLY A 21 -8.65 0.93 -4.03
C GLY A 21 -8.90 -0.53 -3.64
N LEU A 22 -10.09 -0.86 -3.10
CA LEU A 22 -10.49 -2.26 -2.87
C LEU A 22 -10.58 -3.08 -4.17
N SER A 23 -11.04 -2.47 -5.27
CA SER A 23 -11.10 -3.13 -6.58
C SER A 23 -9.69 -3.45 -7.09
N MET A 24 -8.75 -2.53 -6.92
CA MET A 24 -7.36 -2.72 -7.31
C MET A 24 -6.70 -3.84 -6.51
N LEU A 25 -6.98 -3.92 -5.20
CA LEU A 25 -6.51 -5.02 -4.35
C LEU A 25 -7.08 -6.39 -4.76
N LEU A 26 -8.31 -6.46 -5.27
CA LEU A 26 -8.88 -7.70 -5.82
C LEU A 26 -8.15 -8.14 -7.10
N ILE A 27 -7.83 -7.18 -7.98
CA ILE A 27 -7.05 -7.46 -9.20
C ILE A 27 -5.65 -7.95 -8.81
N LEU A 28 -5.00 -7.28 -7.86
CA LEU A 28 -3.68 -7.66 -7.37
C LEU A 28 -3.70 -9.04 -6.71
N GLU A 29 -4.71 -9.37 -5.91
CA GLU A 29 -4.85 -10.69 -5.29
C GLU A 29 -4.92 -11.80 -6.36
N HIS A 30 -5.70 -11.57 -7.41
CA HIS A 30 -5.78 -12.51 -8.52
C HIS A 30 -4.43 -12.65 -9.26
N LEU A 31 -3.72 -11.54 -9.47
CA LEU A 31 -2.39 -11.53 -10.08
C LEU A 31 -1.39 -12.34 -9.24
N MET A 32 -1.30 -12.07 -7.94
CA MET A 32 -0.37 -12.78 -7.04
C MET A 32 -0.70 -14.27 -6.94
N TYR A 33 -1.99 -14.62 -6.95
CA TYR A 33 -2.43 -16.02 -7.02
C TYR A 33 -2.02 -16.70 -8.34
N LYS A 34 -2.14 -16.00 -9.47
CA LYS A 34 -1.67 -16.52 -10.77
C LYS A 34 -0.16 -16.72 -10.78
N LEU A 35 0.62 -15.78 -10.21
CA LEU A 35 2.08 -15.92 -10.08
C LEU A 35 2.44 -17.19 -9.29
N LYS A 36 1.76 -17.44 -8.16
CA LYS A 36 1.93 -18.68 -7.40
C LYS A 36 1.83 -19.92 -8.30
N ILE A 37 0.77 -20.00 -9.11
CA ILE A 37 0.51 -21.16 -9.97
C ILE A 37 1.55 -21.25 -11.08
N THR A 38 1.78 -20.15 -11.80
CA THR A 38 2.65 -20.13 -12.98
C THR A 38 4.11 -20.43 -12.63
N GLU A 39 4.57 -20.01 -11.46
CA GLU A 39 5.95 -20.23 -10.99
C GLU A 39 6.09 -21.41 -10.02
N ASN A 40 4.99 -22.13 -9.74
CA ASN A 40 4.94 -23.27 -8.82
C ASN A 40 5.51 -22.94 -7.42
N LEU A 41 5.12 -21.79 -6.88
CA LEU A 41 5.53 -21.33 -5.55
C LEU A 41 4.75 -22.06 -4.44
N PRO A 42 5.36 -22.33 -3.28
CA PRO A 42 4.69 -23.00 -2.16
C PRO A 42 3.48 -22.19 -1.67
N ASP A 43 3.65 -20.87 -1.59
CA ASP A 43 2.68 -19.91 -1.07
C ASP A 43 2.48 -18.74 -2.03
N ILE A 44 1.43 -17.95 -1.80
CA ILE A 44 1.23 -16.69 -2.53
C ILE A 44 2.32 -15.72 -2.07
N PRO A 45 3.20 -15.23 -2.97
CA PRO A 45 4.27 -14.34 -2.56
C PRO A 45 3.70 -13.01 -2.06
N HIS A 46 4.41 -12.35 -1.14
CA HIS A 46 4.09 -10.97 -0.79
C HIS A 46 4.45 -10.05 -1.96
N PRO A 47 3.69 -8.98 -2.24
CA PRO A 47 4.04 -8.07 -3.32
C PRO A 47 5.43 -7.46 -3.18
N CYS A 48 5.90 -7.20 -1.95
CA CYS A 48 7.27 -6.71 -1.71
C CYS A 48 8.37 -7.72 -2.07
N ASP A 49 8.07 -9.02 -2.19
CA ASP A 49 9.05 -10.03 -2.60
C ASP A 49 9.14 -10.14 -4.12
N TYR A 50 8.15 -9.59 -4.83
CA TYR A 50 8.01 -9.71 -6.27
C TYR A 50 8.19 -8.37 -7.02
N PHE A 51 7.92 -7.23 -6.39
CA PHE A 51 8.11 -5.93 -7.02
C PHE A 51 9.32 -5.22 -6.42
N ASP A 52 10.16 -4.62 -7.28
CA ASP A 52 11.32 -3.84 -6.85
C ASP A 52 10.91 -2.45 -6.35
N LEU A 53 9.76 -1.95 -6.81
CA LEU A 53 9.18 -0.68 -6.40
C LEU A 53 7.64 -0.80 -6.35
N ILE A 54 7.04 -0.34 -5.25
CA ILE A 54 5.60 -0.13 -5.14
C ILE A 54 5.33 1.36 -4.93
N GLY A 55 4.64 1.98 -5.87
CA GLY A 55 4.24 3.38 -5.84
C GLY A 55 2.74 3.52 -5.69
N GLY A 56 2.28 4.51 -4.91
CA GLY A 56 0.85 4.80 -4.78
C GLY A 56 0.55 6.28 -4.62
N THR A 57 -0.59 6.72 -5.16
CA THR A 57 -1.04 8.12 -5.06
C THR A 57 -2.21 8.28 -4.11
N SER A 58 -2.18 9.31 -3.25
CA SER A 58 -3.26 9.62 -2.29
C SER A 58 -3.52 8.42 -1.36
N THR A 59 -4.77 7.94 -1.27
CA THR A 59 -5.18 6.81 -0.44
C THR A 59 -4.49 5.52 -0.82
N ASP A 60 -4.12 5.37 -2.09
CA ASP A 60 -3.44 4.18 -2.62
C ASP A 60 -1.94 4.20 -2.26
N GLY A 61 -1.40 5.34 -1.83
CA GLY A 61 -0.12 5.42 -1.13
C GLY A 61 -0.13 4.67 0.22
N LEU A 62 -1.28 4.58 0.88
CA LEU A 62 -1.44 3.76 2.09
C LEU A 62 -1.45 2.27 1.75
N ILE A 63 -2.04 1.90 0.61
CA ILE A 63 -1.96 0.53 0.11
C ILE A 63 -0.51 0.18 -0.23
N ALA A 64 0.23 1.08 -0.90
CA ALA A 64 1.66 0.91 -1.15
C ALA A 64 2.46 0.71 0.15
N LEU A 65 2.10 1.42 1.23
CA LEU A 65 2.70 1.23 2.56
C LEU A 65 2.43 -0.15 3.15
N MET A 66 1.18 -0.62 3.08
CA MET A 66 0.79 -1.93 3.59
C MET A 66 1.54 -3.05 2.85
N LEU A 67 1.53 -3.01 1.52
CA LEU A 67 2.11 -4.07 0.68
C LEU A 67 3.64 -4.04 0.64
N GLY A 68 4.24 -2.84 0.67
CA GLY A 68 5.68 -2.65 0.58
C GLY A 68 6.36 -2.70 1.94
N ARG A 69 6.18 -1.65 2.75
CA ARG A 69 6.95 -1.45 4.00
C ARG A 69 6.48 -2.31 5.16
N LEU A 70 5.17 -2.50 5.29
CA LEU A 70 4.61 -3.39 6.31
C LEU A 70 4.60 -4.85 5.86
N ARG A 71 5.04 -5.12 4.61
CA ARG A 71 5.17 -6.46 4.02
C ARG A 71 3.90 -7.30 4.19
N MET A 72 2.72 -6.66 4.17
CA MET A 72 1.45 -7.33 4.40
C MET A 72 1.07 -8.19 3.20
N SER A 73 0.32 -9.26 3.44
CA SER A 73 -0.34 -9.99 2.35
C SER A 73 -1.38 -9.09 1.66
N VAL A 74 -1.77 -9.45 0.43
CA VAL A 74 -2.86 -8.74 -0.26
C VAL A 74 -4.19 -8.87 0.51
N GLU A 75 -4.43 -10.05 1.11
CA GLU A 75 -5.63 -10.31 1.91
C GLU A 75 -5.71 -9.42 3.15
N ASP A 76 -4.61 -9.30 3.89
CA ASP A 76 -4.54 -8.45 5.08
C ASP A 76 -4.69 -6.97 4.70
N SER A 77 -4.06 -6.57 3.59
CA SER A 77 -4.18 -5.21 3.05
C SER A 77 -5.62 -4.88 2.67
N LYS A 78 -6.37 -5.84 2.08
CA LYS A 78 -7.81 -5.69 1.82
C LYS A 78 -8.61 -5.46 3.10
N LYS A 79 -8.36 -6.27 4.14
CA LYS A 79 -9.06 -6.16 5.44
C LYS A 79 -8.78 -4.81 6.09
N ALA A 80 -7.51 -4.44 6.19
CA ALA A 80 -7.07 -3.17 6.79
C ALA A 80 -7.58 -1.96 5.99
N TYR A 81 -7.49 -1.99 4.66
CA TYR A 81 -8.00 -0.92 3.81
C TYR A 81 -9.53 -0.81 3.89
N GLY A 82 -10.25 -1.94 3.96
CA GLY A 82 -11.69 -1.97 4.18
C GLY A 82 -12.09 -1.28 5.50
N GLN A 83 -11.38 -1.56 6.59
CA GLN A 83 -11.60 -0.89 7.87
C GLN A 83 -11.28 0.61 7.79
N LEU A 84 -10.15 0.98 7.17
CA LEU A 84 -9.76 2.36 6.96
C LEU A 84 -10.83 3.13 6.18
N THR A 85 -11.30 2.58 5.07
CA THR A 85 -12.33 3.21 4.24
C THR A 85 -13.63 3.41 5.02
N LYS A 86 -14.02 2.43 5.86
CA LYS A 86 -15.19 2.53 6.72
C LYS A 86 -15.05 3.62 7.78
N GLU A 87 -13.89 3.76 8.42
CA GLU A 87 -13.69 4.73 9.52
C GLU A 87 -13.45 6.16 9.02
N VAL A 88 -12.74 6.30 7.90
CA VAL A 88 -12.29 7.60 7.37
C VAL A 88 -13.30 8.17 6.37
N PHE A 89 -13.87 7.35 5.47
CA PHE A 89 -14.75 7.86 4.41
C PHE A 89 -16.23 7.93 4.77
N SER A 90 -16.65 7.35 5.91
CA SER A 90 -18.02 7.48 6.41
C SER A 90 -18.31 8.79 7.16
N ASP A 91 -17.26 9.50 7.61
CA ASP A 91 -17.38 10.75 8.39
C ASP A 91 -16.93 11.94 7.53
N VAL A 92 -17.73 12.24 6.50
CA VAL A 92 -17.51 13.39 5.62
C VAL A 92 -17.84 14.68 6.37
N LYS A 93 -16.90 15.62 6.44
CA LYS A 93 -17.16 16.93 7.06
C LYS A 93 -18.25 17.66 6.26
N PHE A 94 -19.35 18.04 6.92
CA PHE A 94 -20.45 18.82 6.33
C PHE A 94 -20.08 20.29 6.04
N HIS A 95 -18.99 20.79 6.65
CA HIS A 95 -18.51 22.16 6.46
C HIS A 95 -17.21 22.20 5.64
N ARG A 96 -17.12 23.14 4.69
CA ARG A 96 -15.97 23.40 3.81
C ARG A 96 -14.79 24.07 4.54
N SER A 97 -14.21 23.43 5.54
CA SER A 97 -12.89 23.85 6.06
C SER A 97 -11.96 22.65 6.29
N ASP A 98 -10.71 22.82 5.85
CA ASP A 98 -9.56 21.91 5.96
C ASP A 98 -9.83 20.44 5.60
N GLY A 99 -10.12 20.22 4.31
CA GLY A 99 -10.21 18.88 3.70
C GLY A 99 -11.52 18.12 3.97
N LYS A 100 -11.78 17.09 3.16
CA LYS A 100 -13.04 16.31 3.19
C LYS A 100 -13.17 15.38 4.41
N PHE A 101 -12.05 14.98 5.01
CA PHE A 101 -11.97 13.97 6.07
C PHE A 101 -11.20 14.49 7.30
N LYS A 102 -11.42 13.87 8.46
CA LYS A 102 -10.70 14.21 9.71
C LYS A 102 -9.31 13.58 9.69
N ALA A 103 -8.26 14.41 9.65
CA ALA A 103 -6.87 13.96 9.68
C ALA A 103 -6.54 13.09 10.91
N SER A 104 -7.09 13.44 12.08
CA SER A 104 -6.89 12.68 13.33
C SER A 104 -7.44 11.26 13.28
N LYS A 105 -8.52 11.01 12.53
CA LYS A 105 -9.04 9.65 12.30
C LYS A 105 -8.10 8.85 11.41
N LEU A 106 -7.64 9.47 10.33
CA LEU A 106 -6.69 8.83 9.42
C LEU A 106 -5.38 8.46 10.14
N GLU A 107 -4.82 9.39 10.90
CA GLU A 107 -3.63 9.15 11.73
C GLU A 107 -3.84 8.00 12.70
N LYS A 108 -4.95 8.00 13.45
CA LYS A 108 -5.29 6.93 14.39
C LYS A 108 -5.31 5.56 13.73
N VAL A 109 -5.98 5.44 12.58
CA VAL A 109 -6.07 4.17 11.84
C VAL A 109 -4.69 3.74 11.33
N ILE A 110 -3.89 4.66 10.78
CA ILE A 110 -2.54 4.34 10.31
C ILE A 110 -1.66 3.85 11.48
N LYS A 111 -1.66 4.55 12.62
CA LYS A 111 -0.92 4.12 13.82
C LYS A 111 -1.35 2.75 14.30
N GLN A 112 -2.64 2.42 14.22
CA GLN A 112 -3.14 1.10 14.57
C GLN A 112 -2.62 0.02 13.61
N ILE A 113 -2.63 0.28 12.29
CA ILE A 113 -2.10 -0.65 11.29
C ILE A 113 -0.60 -0.86 11.50
N VAL A 114 0.17 0.21 11.68
CA VAL A 114 1.62 0.13 11.97
C VAL A 114 1.87 -0.68 13.24
N LYS A 115 1.13 -0.41 14.33
CA LYS A 115 1.26 -1.17 15.58
C LYS A 115 0.96 -2.67 15.40
N THR A 116 0.02 -3.02 14.53
CA THR A 116 -0.39 -4.42 14.31
C THR A 116 0.57 -5.18 13.42
N TYR A 117 1.17 -4.53 12.41
CA TYR A 117 1.94 -5.23 11.36
C TYR A 117 3.44 -4.90 11.34
N SER A 118 3.91 -3.93 12.13
CA SER A 118 5.35 -3.68 12.29
C SER A 118 5.99 -4.74 13.20
N THR A 119 7.26 -5.06 12.93
CA THR A 119 8.04 -6.01 13.74
C THR A 119 8.25 -5.54 15.17
N SER A 120 8.42 -4.23 15.38
CA SER A 120 8.62 -3.64 16.70
C SER A 120 7.34 -3.38 17.48
N HIS A 121 6.18 -3.42 16.81
CA HIS A 121 4.87 -3.10 17.39
C HIS A 121 4.77 -1.67 17.99
N ASN A 122 5.74 -0.80 17.68
CA ASN A 122 5.75 0.59 18.13
C ASN A 122 5.20 1.49 17.00
N PRO A 123 4.09 2.21 17.21
CA PRO A 123 3.51 3.09 16.19
C PRO A 123 4.39 4.29 15.80
N GLU A 124 5.40 4.61 16.61
CA GLU A 124 6.33 5.72 16.36
C GLU A 124 7.66 5.27 15.72
N ASP A 125 7.80 3.97 15.46
CA ASP A 125 9.01 3.46 14.82
C ASP A 125 9.11 3.90 13.37
N LYS A 126 10.35 4.18 12.96
CA LYS A 126 10.63 4.45 11.56
C LYS A 126 10.37 3.18 10.75
N LEU A 127 9.55 3.31 9.72
CA LEU A 127 9.26 2.24 8.75
C LEU A 127 10.43 2.05 7.76
N GLU A 128 11.64 1.94 8.29
CA GLU A 128 12.85 1.63 7.55
C GLU A 128 12.91 0.12 7.30
N ASP A 129 13.04 -0.29 6.04
CA ASP A 129 13.38 -1.67 5.69
C ASP A 129 14.88 -1.71 5.43
N ILE A 130 15.62 -2.31 6.37
CA ILE A 130 17.08 -2.41 6.37
C ILE A 130 17.60 -3.61 5.56
N GLN A 131 16.71 -4.37 4.91
CA GLN A 131 17.10 -5.47 4.04
C GLN A 131 17.73 -4.94 2.73
N ASP A 132 18.86 -5.52 2.33
CA ASP A 132 19.59 -5.11 1.11
C ASP A 132 18.76 -5.26 -0.18
N ASN A 133 17.79 -6.19 -0.18
CA ASN A 133 16.85 -6.45 -1.27
C ASN A 133 15.44 -5.91 -1.01
N ALA A 134 15.29 -4.95 -0.08
CA ALA A 134 13.99 -4.40 0.25
C ALA A 134 13.30 -3.76 -0.95
N CYS A 135 12.00 -4.07 -1.12
CA CYS A 135 11.13 -3.37 -2.04
C CYS A 135 11.13 -1.87 -1.73
N LYS A 136 11.45 -1.06 -2.75
CA LYS A 136 11.38 0.40 -2.63
C LYS A 136 9.93 0.83 -2.61
N MET A 137 9.65 1.96 -1.96
CA MET A 137 8.30 2.47 -1.83
C MET A 137 8.24 3.97 -2.07
N CYS A 138 7.20 4.41 -2.76
CA CYS A 138 6.96 5.82 -3.04
C CYS A 138 5.48 6.17 -2.76
N VAL A 139 5.27 7.25 -2.00
CA VAL A 139 3.94 7.84 -1.80
C VAL A 139 3.89 9.19 -2.50
N CYS A 140 2.95 9.31 -3.43
CA CYS A 140 2.68 10.55 -4.13
C CYS A 140 1.42 11.20 -3.55
N SER A 141 1.46 12.50 -3.35
CA SER A 141 0.26 13.30 -3.07
C SER A 141 0.09 14.33 -4.17
N ILE A 142 -1.11 14.41 -4.74
CA ILE A 142 -1.43 15.45 -5.71
C ILE A 142 -1.94 16.65 -4.93
N LEU A 143 -1.17 17.73 -4.96
CA LEU A 143 -1.69 19.04 -4.57
C LEU A 143 -2.54 19.52 -5.75
N LEU A 144 -3.87 19.47 -5.62
CA LEU A 144 -4.72 20.20 -6.55
C LEU A 144 -4.45 21.68 -6.33
N LEU A 145 -3.64 22.29 -7.20
CA LEU A 145 -3.53 23.73 -7.31
C LEU A 145 -4.90 24.25 -7.73
N THR A 146 -5.77 24.54 -6.77
CA THR A 146 -6.99 25.29 -7.05
C THR A 146 -6.55 26.71 -7.39
N SER A 147 -6.61 27.07 -8.67
CA SER A 147 -6.57 28.49 -9.06
C SER A 147 -7.64 29.22 -8.24
N LYS A 148 -7.22 30.24 -7.52
CA LYS A 148 -8.13 31.21 -6.88
C LYS A 148 -8.99 31.89 -7.95
#